data_AF-A0A2S7Q2M4-F1
#
_entry.id   AF-A0A2S7Q2M4-F1
#
_cell.length_a   1.000
_cell.length_b   1.000
_cell.length_c   1.000
_cell.angle_alpha   90.00
_cell.angle_beta   90.00
_cell.angle_gamma   90.00
#
_symmetry.space_group_name_H-M   'P 1'
#
loop_
_entity.id
_entity.type
_entity.pdbx_description
1 polymer ?
#
loop_
_entity_poly.entity_id
_entity_poly.type
_entity_poly.pdbx_seq_one_letter_code
_entity_poly.pdbx_strand_id
1 'polypeptide(L)'
;MAEDDHGNLEPPPRTSIDDPGARELESSDSSDDHFSDAQSGIDPSTTASPTVPTTRIEKVDDEPSYGEVPGTDAYKMRAEDAEPDVVAMAPEFHNPTRARRPSTPGDLPIPTTVVEKIDPDTPSHGEVPGTPAHEKRKADAVPDLVLKTTPGRSRSDTTNTTRSRAGSTPGDLPIPKVKVEKIDATPSHGEVPGTLAYEMRKEDAEPDELVVSDTSG
;
A
#
# COMPACT_ATOMS: atom_id res chain seq x y z
N MET A 1 -53.79 6.90 -7.78
CA MET A 1 -53.12 6.86 -9.10
C MET A 1 -51.74 7.42 -8.84
N ALA A 2 -50.73 6.55 -8.77
CA ALA A 2 -49.34 6.96 -8.68
C ALA A 2 -48.78 6.89 -10.10
N GLU A 3 -48.15 7.98 -10.54
CA GLU A 3 -47.57 8.09 -11.87
C GLU A 3 -46.11 7.65 -11.75
N ASP A 4 -45.78 6.51 -12.36
CA ASP A 4 -44.43 5.97 -12.43
C ASP A 4 -43.64 6.76 -13.50
N ASP A 5 -42.76 7.64 -13.04
CA ASP A 5 -41.79 8.35 -13.88
C ASP A 5 -40.62 7.41 -14.21
N HIS A 6 -40.79 6.61 -15.24
CA HIS A 6 -39.73 5.78 -15.81
C HIS A 6 -38.77 6.67 -16.62
N GLY A 7 -37.80 7.25 -15.92
CA GLY A 7 -36.66 7.93 -16.54
C GLY A 7 -35.94 6.97 -17.50
N ASN A 8 -36.09 7.21 -18.81
CA ASN A 8 -35.37 6.51 -19.85
C ASN A 8 -33.86 6.81 -19.73
N LEU A 9 -33.11 5.84 -19.22
CA LEU A 9 -31.64 5.87 -19.19
C LEU A 9 -31.11 5.44 -20.56
N GLU A 10 -31.17 6.34 -21.54
CA GLU A 10 -30.52 6.12 -22.83
C GLU A 10 -29.00 6.35 -22.69
N PRO A 11 -28.15 5.42 -23.14
CA PRO A 11 -26.70 5.62 -23.09
C PRO A 11 -26.30 6.80 -23.99
N PRO A 12 -25.29 7.60 -23.57
CA PRO A 12 -24.82 8.72 -24.37
C PRO A 12 -24.27 8.25 -25.72
N PRO A 13 -24.40 9.08 -26.78
CA PRO A 13 -23.92 8.72 -28.11
C PRO A 13 -22.41 8.45 -28.07
N ARG A 14 -22.00 7.26 -28.50
CA ARG A 14 -20.59 6.87 -28.58
C ARG A 14 -19.95 7.67 -29.71
N THR A 15 -19.12 8.64 -29.37
CA THR A 15 -18.15 9.18 -30.32
C THR A 15 -17.11 8.10 -30.58
N SER A 16 -16.86 7.78 -31.85
CA SER A 16 -15.74 6.93 -32.24
C SER A 16 -14.45 7.64 -31.86
N ILE A 17 -13.89 7.27 -30.71
CA ILE A 17 -12.53 7.65 -30.33
C ILE A 17 -11.63 6.76 -31.19
N ASP A 18 -11.15 7.30 -32.31
CA ASP A 18 -10.07 6.69 -33.05
C ASP A 18 -8.85 6.73 -32.14
N ASP A 19 -8.41 5.55 -31.70
CA ASP A 19 -7.16 5.38 -30.98
C ASP A 19 -6.01 5.77 -31.94
N PRO A 20 -5.23 6.82 -31.67
CA PRO A 20 -4.05 7.17 -32.45
C PRO A 20 -2.88 6.19 -32.17
N GLY A 21 -3.18 5.00 -31.63
CA GLY A 21 -2.27 3.89 -31.43
C GLY A 21 -1.57 3.47 -32.71
N ALA A 22 -0.33 3.95 -32.84
CA ALA A 22 0.81 3.38 -33.55
C ALA A 22 0.47 2.67 -34.89
N ARG A 23 -0.08 3.42 -35.85
CA ARG A 23 -0.19 2.98 -37.24
C ARG A 23 0.89 3.64 -38.08
N GLU A 24 2.13 3.21 -37.92
CA GLU A 24 3.23 3.46 -38.87
C GLU A 24 4.43 2.59 -38.47
N LEU A 25 4.29 1.26 -38.64
CA LEU A 25 5.44 0.38 -38.80
C LEU A 25 5.29 -0.31 -40.15
N GLU A 26 5.26 0.49 -41.22
CA GLU A 26 5.55 -0.03 -42.55
C GLU A 26 7.02 -0.42 -42.60
N SER A 27 7.24 -1.71 -42.85
CA SER A 27 8.39 -2.21 -43.61
C SER A 27 9.77 -2.05 -42.97
N SER A 28 10.06 -2.84 -41.95
CA SER A 28 11.41 -3.37 -41.75
C SER A 28 11.39 -4.87 -42.03
N ASP A 29 11.58 -5.19 -43.30
CA ASP A 29 12.12 -6.46 -43.76
C ASP A 29 13.53 -6.63 -43.16
N SER A 30 13.90 -7.87 -42.83
CA SER A 30 15.21 -8.29 -42.30
C SER A 30 15.44 -8.23 -40.78
N SER A 31 14.96 -9.23 -40.05
CA SER A 31 15.87 -10.10 -39.28
C SER A 31 15.15 -11.40 -38.93
N ASP A 32 15.83 -12.49 -39.25
CA ASP A 32 15.58 -13.87 -38.89
C ASP A 32 15.66 -14.08 -37.37
N ASP A 33 14.82 -13.37 -36.61
CA ASP A 33 14.74 -13.51 -35.16
C ASP A 33 13.86 -14.73 -34.85
N HIS A 34 14.42 -15.91 -35.12
CA HIS A 34 13.97 -17.16 -34.54
C HIS A 34 14.11 -17.07 -33.02
N PHE A 35 13.13 -16.50 -32.34
CA PHE A 35 12.88 -16.79 -30.94
C PHE A 35 12.52 -18.27 -30.89
N SER A 36 13.53 -19.12 -30.78
CA SER A 36 13.35 -20.52 -30.37
C SER A 36 12.61 -20.45 -29.05
N ASP A 37 11.33 -20.79 -29.12
CA ASP A 37 10.48 -21.10 -28.00
C ASP A 37 11.30 -21.94 -27.02
N ALA A 38 11.71 -21.30 -25.94
CA ALA A 38 12.63 -21.86 -24.97
C ALA A 38 12.25 -23.32 -24.72
N GLN A 39 13.08 -24.25 -25.19
CA GLN A 39 12.90 -25.68 -24.92
C GLN A 39 13.05 -25.83 -23.41
N SER A 40 11.93 -25.82 -22.69
CA SER A 40 11.89 -26.20 -21.29
C SER A 40 12.43 -27.62 -21.24
N GLY A 41 13.60 -27.79 -20.62
CA GLY A 41 14.25 -29.08 -20.49
C GLY A 41 13.26 -30.12 -19.98
N ILE A 42 12.89 -31.05 -20.86
CA ILE A 42 12.35 -32.34 -20.43
C ILE A 42 13.55 -33.11 -19.91
N ASP A 43 13.87 -32.90 -18.63
CA ASP A 43 14.46 -33.97 -17.86
C ASP A 43 13.39 -35.07 -17.81
N PRO A 44 13.64 -36.30 -18.29
CA PRO A 44 12.71 -37.40 -18.11
C PRO A 44 12.77 -37.79 -16.63
N SER A 45 12.07 -37.01 -15.79
CA SER A 45 11.86 -37.36 -14.40
C SER A 45 11.14 -38.69 -14.37
N THR A 46 11.84 -39.66 -13.81
CA THR A 46 11.43 -41.03 -13.58
C THR A 46 10.01 -41.08 -13.01
N THR A 47 9.07 -41.53 -13.82
CA THR A 47 7.84 -42.21 -13.40
C THR A 47 7.02 -41.49 -12.31
N ALA A 48 6.58 -40.27 -12.58
CA ALA A 48 5.28 -39.84 -12.07
C ALA A 48 4.29 -40.03 -13.22
N SER A 49 3.32 -40.93 -13.08
CA SER A 49 2.15 -40.97 -13.96
C SER A 49 1.64 -39.53 -14.13
N PRO A 50 1.26 -39.09 -15.35
CA PRO A 50 0.71 -37.75 -15.51
C PRO A 50 -0.48 -37.63 -14.57
N THR A 51 -0.33 -36.83 -13.51
CA THR A 51 -1.41 -36.58 -12.58
C THR A 51 -2.42 -35.76 -13.35
N VAL A 52 -3.57 -36.35 -13.65
CA VAL A 52 -4.65 -35.64 -14.32
C VAL A 52 -5.03 -34.47 -13.42
N PRO A 53 -4.96 -33.22 -13.90
CA PRO A 53 -5.38 -32.08 -13.09
C PRO A 53 -6.86 -32.23 -12.79
N THR A 54 -7.21 -32.31 -11.50
CA THR A 54 -8.60 -32.43 -11.05
C THR A 54 -9.18 -31.06 -10.75
N THR A 55 -10.41 -30.83 -11.19
CA THR A 55 -11.18 -29.63 -10.88
C THR A 55 -12.03 -29.87 -9.62
N ARG A 56 -11.88 -29.00 -8.62
CA ARG A 56 -12.63 -29.07 -7.36
C ARG A 56 -13.37 -27.77 -7.10
N ILE A 57 -14.68 -27.87 -6.85
CA ILE A 57 -15.53 -26.74 -6.44
C ILE A 57 -15.91 -26.92 -4.96
N GLU A 58 -15.82 -25.83 -4.20
CA GLU A 58 -16.29 -25.76 -2.81
C GLU A 58 -17.65 -25.03 -2.77
N LYS A 59 -18.67 -25.67 -2.21
CA LYS A 59 -20.01 -25.09 -1.98
C LYS A 59 -20.09 -24.49 -0.58
N VAL A 60 -20.70 -23.31 -0.45
CA VAL A 60 -20.80 -22.59 0.83
C VAL A 60 -22.09 -22.95 1.56
N ASP A 61 -23.15 -23.22 0.82
CA ASP A 61 -24.50 -23.57 1.27
C ASP A 61 -25.07 -24.73 0.44
N ASP A 62 -26.11 -25.37 0.98
CA ASP A 62 -26.83 -26.47 0.34
C ASP A 62 -27.93 -25.97 -0.62
N GLU A 63 -28.04 -24.65 -0.80
CA GLU A 63 -29.02 -24.05 -1.67
C GLU A 63 -28.58 -24.17 -3.15
N PRO A 64 -29.48 -24.59 -4.05
CA PRO A 64 -29.15 -24.72 -5.46
C PRO A 64 -28.83 -23.35 -6.06
N SER A 65 -27.67 -23.24 -6.70
CA SER A 65 -27.28 -22.01 -7.40
C SER A 65 -28.04 -21.84 -8.72
N TYR A 66 -27.96 -20.64 -9.31
CA TYR A 66 -28.53 -20.40 -10.63
C TYR A 66 -28.01 -21.42 -11.66
N GLY A 67 -28.92 -22.11 -12.35
CA GLY A 67 -28.58 -23.17 -13.30
C GLY A 67 -28.42 -24.58 -12.71
N GLU A 68 -28.65 -24.79 -11.41
CA GLU A 68 -28.69 -26.14 -10.79
C GLU A 68 -30.11 -26.69 -10.66
N VAL A 69 -31.11 -25.83 -10.76
CA VAL A 69 -32.53 -26.21 -10.68
C VAL A 69 -32.99 -26.81 -12.01
N PRO A 70 -33.41 -28.08 -12.04
CA PRO A 70 -33.91 -28.73 -13.26
C PRO A 70 -35.11 -27.98 -13.87
N GLY A 71 -35.14 -27.93 -15.20
CA GLY A 71 -36.24 -27.29 -15.95
C GLY A 71 -36.06 -25.79 -16.24
N THR A 72 -35.03 -25.16 -15.67
CA THR A 72 -34.65 -23.78 -16.02
C THR A 72 -33.85 -23.74 -17.33
N ASP A 73 -33.87 -22.61 -18.04
CA ASP A 73 -33.05 -22.46 -19.26
C ASP A 73 -31.55 -22.47 -18.94
N ALA A 74 -31.16 -21.93 -17.79
CA ALA A 74 -29.79 -21.99 -17.28
C ALA A 74 -29.32 -23.44 -17.03
N TYR A 75 -30.19 -24.30 -16.52
CA TYR A 75 -29.88 -25.73 -16.34
C TYR A 75 -29.66 -26.44 -17.68
N LYS A 76 -30.43 -26.12 -18.72
CA LYS A 76 -30.25 -26.70 -20.05
C LYS A 76 -28.92 -26.30 -20.67
N MET A 77 -28.53 -25.03 -20.54
CA MET A 77 -27.23 -24.55 -21.03
C MET A 77 -26.08 -25.24 -20.28
N ARG A 78 -26.22 -25.41 -18.96
CA ARG A 78 -25.20 -26.07 -18.12
C ARG A 78 -25.14 -27.58 -18.29
N ALA A 79 -26.20 -28.23 -18.75
CA ALA A 79 -26.20 -29.66 -19.03
C ALA A 79 -25.23 -30.05 -20.15
N GLU A 80 -24.80 -29.09 -20.97
CA GLU A 80 -23.76 -29.26 -21.99
C GLU A 80 -22.35 -28.96 -21.44
N ASP A 81 -22.23 -28.34 -20.27
CA ASP A 81 -20.95 -28.02 -19.63
C ASP A 81 -20.33 -29.28 -18.99
N ALA A 82 -19.00 -29.30 -18.89
CA ALA A 82 -18.30 -30.33 -18.15
C ALA A 82 -18.54 -30.21 -16.63
N GLU A 83 -18.89 -31.33 -15.98
CA GLU A 83 -19.01 -31.38 -14.53
C GLU A 83 -17.63 -31.43 -13.85
N PRO A 84 -17.45 -30.75 -12.70
CA PRO A 84 -16.21 -30.82 -11.94
C PRO A 84 -16.00 -32.22 -11.34
N ASP A 85 -14.75 -32.62 -11.16
CA ASP A 85 -14.42 -33.94 -10.62
C ASP A 85 -14.84 -34.10 -9.15
N VAL A 86 -14.75 -33.02 -8.37
CA VAL A 86 -15.06 -33.03 -6.94
C VAL A 86 -15.88 -31.80 -6.55
N VAL A 87 -17.08 -32.02 -6.04
CA VAL A 87 -17.87 -30.98 -5.36
C VAL A 87 -17.81 -31.25 -3.86
N ALA A 88 -17.22 -30.33 -3.11
CA ALA A 88 -17.10 -30.44 -1.66
C ALA A 88 -17.89 -29.35 -0.96
N MET A 89 -18.61 -29.70 0.09
CA MET A 89 -19.24 -28.71 0.96
C MET A 89 -18.19 -28.10 1.90
N ALA A 90 -18.17 -26.78 2.01
CA ALA A 90 -17.40 -26.08 3.01
C ALA A 90 -17.83 -26.62 4.39
N PRO A 91 -16.91 -26.99 5.29
CA PRO A 91 -17.30 -27.49 6.60
C PRO A 91 -18.13 -26.42 7.33
N GLU A 92 -19.39 -26.73 7.61
CA GLU A 92 -20.35 -25.91 8.35
C GLU A 92 -20.01 -25.90 9.85
N PHE A 93 -18.76 -25.62 10.18
CA PHE A 93 -18.32 -25.45 11.56
C PHE A 93 -17.37 -24.28 11.64
N HIS A 94 -17.82 -23.33 12.45
CA HIS A 94 -17.07 -22.27 13.09
C HIS A 94 -15.84 -22.88 13.76
N ASN A 95 -14.79 -23.10 12.99
CA ASN A 95 -13.50 -23.50 13.52
C ASN A 95 -12.83 -22.23 14.03
N PRO A 96 -12.76 -21.96 15.35
CA PRO A 96 -11.96 -20.85 15.86
C PRO A 96 -10.47 -21.01 15.50
N THR A 97 -10.08 -22.20 15.03
CA THR A 97 -8.74 -22.52 14.53
C THR A 97 -8.51 -22.10 13.06
N ARG A 98 -9.55 -22.00 12.21
CA ARG A 98 -9.43 -21.47 10.83
C ARG A 98 -9.43 -19.93 10.80
N ALA A 99 -9.99 -19.30 11.84
CA ALA A 99 -9.95 -17.84 12.04
C ALA A 99 -8.53 -17.26 12.26
N ARG A 100 -7.50 -18.11 12.40
CA ARG A 100 -6.10 -17.68 12.58
C ARG A 100 -5.24 -17.77 11.32
N ARG A 101 -5.78 -18.24 10.19
CA ARG A 101 -5.08 -18.08 8.91
C ARG A 101 -5.34 -16.66 8.43
N PRO A 102 -4.37 -15.75 8.47
CA PRO A 102 -4.59 -14.42 7.91
C PRO A 102 -5.08 -14.55 6.47
N SER A 103 -6.17 -13.85 6.17
CA SER A 103 -6.85 -13.87 4.86
C SER A 103 -6.02 -13.23 3.73
N THR A 104 -4.72 -13.06 3.94
CA THR A 104 -3.80 -12.39 3.03
C THR A 104 -3.11 -13.40 2.13
N PRO A 105 -2.86 -13.07 0.86
CA PRO A 105 -1.95 -13.82 0.03
C PRO A 105 -0.60 -13.95 0.75
N GLY A 106 -0.20 -15.18 1.10
CA GLY A 106 1.06 -15.46 1.78
C GLY A 106 0.97 -15.82 3.27
N ASP A 107 -0.22 -15.94 3.86
CA ASP A 107 -0.43 -16.39 5.25
C ASP A 107 0.33 -15.54 6.31
N LEU A 108 0.62 -14.28 5.99
CA LEU A 108 1.26 -13.31 6.90
C LEU A 108 0.22 -12.46 7.62
N PRO A 109 0.39 -12.16 8.92
CA PRO A 109 -0.54 -11.30 9.64
C PRO A 109 -0.68 -9.94 8.93
N ILE A 110 -1.92 -9.46 8.80
CA ILE A 110 -2.21 -8.15 8.20
C ILE A 110 -1.45 -7.07 8.99
N PRO A 111 -0.59 -6.27 8.35
CA PRO A 111 0.05 -5.14 9.00
C PRO A 111 -1.02 -4.16 9.52
N THR A 112 -0.85 -3.69 10.75
CA THR A 112 -1.77 -2.72 11.37
C THR A 112 -1.09 -1.37 11.53
N THR A 113 -1.84 -0.31 11.27
CA THR A 113 -1.42 1.08 11.39
C THR A 113 -1.88 1.64 12.73
N VAL A 114 -0.95 2.19 13.51
CA VAL A 114 -1.21 2.71 14.86
C VAL A 114 -0.70 4.15 14.95
N VAL A 115 -1.59 5.06 15.35
CA VAL A 115 -1.28 6.48 15.57
C VAL A 115 -1.38 6.80 17.06
N GLU A 116 -0.34 7.40 17.62
CA GLU A 116 -0.28 7.81 19.03
C GLU A 116 -0.43 9.34 19.12
N LYS A 117 -1.45 9.82 19.84
CA LYS A 117 -1.71 11.24 20.08
C LYS A 117 -1.02 11.71 21.36
N ILE A 118 -0.02 12.57 21.20
CA ILE A 118 0.78 13.16 22.29
C ILE A 118 -0.06 14.16 23.10
N ASP A 119 -0.90 14.93 22.43
CA ASP A 119 -1.86 15.83 23.04
C ASP A 119 -3.27 15.45 22.57
N PRO A 120 -4.06 14.74 23.40
CA PRO A 120 -5.40 14.31 23.01
C PRO A 120 -6.43 15.45 23.02
N ASP A 121 -6.12 16.58 23.68
CA ASP A 121 -7.04 17.71 23.84
C ASP A 121 -6.89 18.73 22.70
N THR A 122 -5.73 18.77 22.06
CA THR A 122 -5.46 19.65 20.91
C THR A 122 -5.67 18.91 19.57
N PRO A 123 -6.48 19.45 18.63
CA PRO A 123 -6.70 18.80 17.34
C PRO A 123 -5.41 18.74 16.52
N SER A 124 -5.13 17.57 15.92
CA SER A 124 -3.95 17.39 15.06
C SER A 124 -4.15 18.01 13.68
N HIS A 125 -3.06 18.20 12.93
CA HIS A 125 -3.12 18.70 11.57
C HIS A 125 -4.04 17.83 10.69
N GLY A 126 -4.97 18.46 9.97
CA GLY A 126 -5.98 17.78 9.16
C GLY A 126 -7.21 17.24 9.92
N GLU A 127 -7.33 17.43 11.24
CA GLU A 127 -8.54 17.05 12.00
C GLU A 127 -9.63 18.11 11.97
N VAL A 128 -9.25 19.37 11.78
CA VAL A 128 -10.18 20.51 11.79
C VAL A 128 -10.93 20.59 10.47
N PRO A 129 -12.27 20.42 10.46
CA PRO A 129 -13.08 20.52 9.25
C PRO A 129 -12.93 21.89 8.56
N GLY A 130 -12.99 21.90 7.23
CA GLY A 130 -12.90 23.13 6.43
C GLY A 130 -11.47 23.67 6.23
N THR A 131 -10.44 22.97 6.73
CA THR A 131 -9.04 23.29 6.44
C THR A 131 -8.56 22.53 5.18
N PRO A 132 -7.61 23.09 4.40
CA PRO A 132 -7.06 22.38 3.23
C PRO A 132 -6.35 21.08 3.61
N ALA A 133 -5.78 21.02 4.82
CA ALA A 133 -5.19 19.81 5.37
C ALA A 133 -6.23 18.70 5.61
N HIS A 134 -7.42 19.08 6.06
CA HIS A 134 -8.52 18.14 6.29
C HIS A 134 -9.06 17.58 4.98
N GLU A 135 -9.15 18.40 3.92
CA GLU A 135 -9.55 17.93 2.59
C GLU A 135 -8.57 16.93 2.00
N LYS A 136 -7.25 17.18 2.12
CA LYS A 136 -6.22 16.23 1.72
C LYS A 136 -6.33 14.92 2.50
N ARG A 137 -6.54 15.01 3.82
CA ARG A 137 -6.68 13.84 4.70
C ARG A 137 -7.88 12.95 4.38
N LYS A 138 -8.93 13.49 3.75
CA LYS A 138 -10.08 12.66 3.31
C LYS A 138 -9.71 11.64 2.24
N ALA A 139 -8.63 11.87 1.49
CA ALA A 139 -8.10 10.93 0.52
C ALA A 139 -7.17 9.87 1.15
N ASP A 140 -6.68 10.12 2.37
CA ASP A 140 -5.80 9.21 3.08
C ASP A 140 -6.59 8.11 3.80
N ALA A 141 -5.97 6.95 3.99
CA ALA A 141 -6.55 5.86 4.76
C ALA A 141 -6.61 6.21 6.27
N VAL A 142 -7.69 5.79 6.93
CA VAL A 142 -7.86 5.94 8.38
C VAL A 142 -7.02 4.87 9.10
N PRO A 143 -6.27 5.21 10.17
CA PRO A 143 -5.50 4.23 10.91
C PRO A 143 -6.39 3.25 11.66
N ASP A 144 -5.90 2.02 11.87
CA ASP A 144 -6.63 0.95 12.56
C ASP A 144 -6.81 1.26 14.06
N LEU A 145 -5.81 1.89 14.69
CA LEU A 145 -5.82 2.21 16.11
C LEU A 145 -5.28 3.61 16.38
N VAL A 146 -6.02 4.39 17.14
CA VAL A 146 -5.58 5.71 17.65
C VAL A 146 -5.45 5.64 19.17
N LEU A 147 -4.21 5.70 19.66
CA LEU A 147 -3.89 5.69 21.08
C LEU A 147 -3.80 7.11 21.61
N LYS A 148 -4.39 7.37 22.78
CA LYS A 148 -4.20 8.62 23.52
C LYS A 148 -3.08 8.43 24.52
N THR A 149 -2.05 9.26 24.46
CA THR A 149 -1.01 9.22 25.50
C THR A 149 -1.57 9.78 26.80
N THR A 150 -1.27 9.10 27.90
CA THR A 150 -1.48 9.64 29.25
C THR A 150 -0.12 10.09 29.77
N PRO A 151 0.05 11.31 30.29
CA PRO A 151 1.30 11.74 30.87
C PRO A 151 1.68 10.79 32.02
N GLY A 152 2.84 10.15 31.93
CA GLY A 152 3.36 9.21 32.93
C GLY A 152 3.18 7.72 32.62
N ARG A 153 2.46 7.33 31.56
CA ARG A 153 2.48 5.94 31.10
C ARG A 153 3.65 5.75 30.13
N SER A 154 4.77 5.27 30.68
CA SER A 154 5.92 4.84 29.89
C SER A 154 5.50 3.87 28.79
N ARG A 155 6.15 3.94 27.63
CA ARG A 155 5.89 3.18 26.39
C ARG A 155 6.13 1.65 26.52
N SER A 156 6.16 1.14 27.76
CA SER A 156 6.58 -0.21 28.13
C SER A 156 5.44 -1.17 28.49
N ASP A 157 4.21 -0.69 28.74
CA ASP A 157 3.19 -1.52 29.42
C ASP A 157 2.11 -2.17 28.54
N THR A 158 2.17 -2.06 27.21
CA THR A 158 1.18 -2.72 26.31
C THR A 158 1.75 -3.59 25.21
N THR A 159 3.06 -3.81 25.18
CA THR A 159 3.68 -4.76 24.24
C THR A 159 4.64 -5.69 24.97
N ASN A 160 4.11 -6.56 25.83
CA ASN A 160 4.82 -7.75 26.27
C ASN A 160 4.81 -8.83 25.16
N THR A 161 5.10 -8.40 23.93
CA THR A 161 5.36 -9.27 22.79
C THR A 161 6.75 -8.90 22.32
N THR A 162 7.62 -9.90 22.34
CA THR A 162 9.01 -10.03 21.90
C THR A 162 9.35 -9.37 20.56
N ARG A 163 9.06 -8.08 20.40
CA ARG A 163 9.62 -7.24 19.36
C ARG A 163 10.73 -6.48 20.03
N SER A 164 11.95 -6.98 19.87
CA SER A 164 13.15 -6.19 20.02
C SER A 164 12.91 -4.92 19.20
N ARG A 165 12.47 -3.84 19.84
CA ARG A 165 12.64 -2.50 19.29
C ARG A 165 14.13 -2.42 19.05
N ALA A 166 14.54 -2.43 17.78
CA ALA A 166 15.88 -2.03 17.42
C ALA A 166 16.16 -0.75 18.21
N GLY A 167 17.22 -0.75 19.03
CA GLY A 167 17.51 0.25 20.06
C GLY A 167 17.86 1.63 19.51
N SER A 168 17.15 2.10 18.50
CA SER A 168 17.34 3.36 17.80
C SER A 168 16.09 3.69 16.98
N THR A 169 14.95 3.96 17.64
CA THR A 169 13.95 4.81 16.99
C THR A 169 14.58 6.20 16.82
N PRO A 170 14.54 6.82 15.62
CA PRO A 170 15.26 8.07 15.32
C PRO A 170 14.94 9.27 16.22
N GLY A 171 13.90 9.19 17.07
CA GLY A 171 13.51 10.25 18.01
C GLY A 171 13.94 10.04 19.46
N ASP A 172 14.54 8.90 19.82
CA ASP A 172 14.99 8.61 21.20
C ASP A 172 16.47 8.93 21.44
N LEU A 173 17.22 9.29 20.39
CA LEU A 173 18.59 9.76 20.52
C LEU A 173 18.58 11.28 20.78
N PRO A 174 19.46 11.80 21.65
CA PRO A 174 19.61 13.24 21.81
C PRO A 174 19.95 13.86 20.46
N ILE A 175 19.27 14.97 20.12
CA ILE A 175 19.53 15.73 18.90
C ILE A 175 21.02 16.12 18.88
N PRO A 176 21.79 15.75 17.84
CA PRO A 176 23.18 16.15 17.71
C PRO A 176 23.30 17.68 17.71
N LYS A 177 24.20 18.22 18.52
CA LYS A 177 24.48 19.67 18.56
C LYS A 177 25.50 20.04 17.49
N VAL A 178 25.28 21.16 16.81
CA VAL A 178 26.21 21.70 15.81
C VAL A 178 27.14 22.71 16.48
N LYS A 179 28.44 22.42 16.49
CA LYS A 179 29.49 23.32 17.00
C LYS A 179 30.35 23.82 15.85
N VAL A 180 30.57 25.12 15.78
CA VAL A 180 31.43 25.76 14.77
C VAL A 180 32.57 26.47 15.50
N GLU A 181 33.79 26.07 15.16
CA GLU A 181 35.02 26.69 15.65
C GLU A 181 35.59 27.61 14.57
N LYS A 182 35.73 28.90 14.87
CA LYS A 182 36.41 29.88 14.01
C LYS A 182 37.89 29.90 14.34
N ILE A 183 38.71 29.59 13.34
CA ILE A 183 40.17 29.55 13.42
C ILE A 183 40.77 30.96 13.46
N ASP A 184 40.10 31.92 12.82
CA ASP A 184 40.49 33.31 12.78
C ASP A 184 39.29 34.24 12.93
N ALA A 185 39.54 35.46 13.42
CA ALA A 185 38.51 36.49 13.58
C ALA A 185 38.20 37.22 12.26
N THR A 186 38.67 36.71 11.11
CA THR A 186 38.41 37.36 9.83
C THR A 186 37.00 37.01 9.35
N PRO A 187 36.20 38.00 8.91
CA PRO A 187 34.84 37.73 8.45
C PRO A 187 34.90 36.92 7.15
N SER A 188 34.25 35.76 7.17
CA SER A 188 34.05 34.94 5.97
C SER A 188 33.16 35.68 4.97
N HIS A 189 33.19 35.29 3.69
CA HIS A 189 32.45 35.96 2.61
C HIS A 189 30.93 36.10 2.91
N GLY A 190 30.34 35.13 3.62
CA GLY A 190 28.94 35.19 4.04
C GLY A 190 28.67 36.01 5.31
N GLU A 191 29.68 36.58 5.95
CA GLU A 191 29.58 37.46 7.12
C GLU A 191 29.76 38.94 6.77
N VAL A 192 30.18 39.23 5.53
CA VAL A 192 30.40 40.61 5.07
C VAL A 192 29.06 41.24 4.64
N PRO A 193 28.59 42.31 5.32
CA PRO A 193 27.33 42.96 4.96
C PRO A 193 27.32 43.49 3.53
N GLY A 194 26.18 43.36 2.84
CA GLY A 194 26.00 43.85 1.47
C GLY A 194 26.42 42.86 0.37
N THR A 195 26.80 41.64 0.72
CA THR A 195 27.03 40.55 -0.23
C THR A 195 25.77 39.67 -0.36
N LEU A 196 25.56 39.05 -1.54
CA LEU A 196 24.50 38.06 -1.73
C LEU A 196 24.65 36.87 -0.75
N ALA A 197 25.89 36.50 -0.43
CA ALA A 197 26.18 35.44 0.53
C ALA A 197 25.72 35.79 1.95
N TYR A 198 25.82 37.06 2.36
CA TYR A 198 25.32 37.52 3.65
C TYR A 198 23.79 37.52 3.74
N GLU A 199 23.10 37.84 2.65
CA GLU A 199 21.63 37.78 2.61
C GLU A 199 21.14 36.34 2.68
N MET A 200 21.73 35.42 1.91
CA MET A 200 21.38 33.99 1.96
C MET A 200 21.66 33.38 3.34
N ARG A 201 22.77 33.77 3.99
CA ARG A 201 23.12 33.25 5.32
C ARG A 201 22.12 33.63 6.41
N LYS A 202 21.32 34.70 6.24
CA LYS A 202 20.26 35.05 7.21
C LYS A 202 19.10 34.05 7.23
N GLU A 203 18.94 33.27 6.17
CA GLU A 203 17.92 32.23 6.05
C GLU A 203 18.44 30.87 6.53
N ASP A 204 19.77 30.72 6.67
CA ASP A 204 20.40 29.50 7.19
C ASP A 204 20.20 29.37 8.71
N ALA A 205 20.23 28.13 9.20
CA ALA A 205 20.18 27.86 10.64
C ALA A 205 21.48 28.32 11.33
N GLU A 206 21.34 28.99 12.47
CA GLU A 206 22.49 29.35 13.32
C GLU A 206 23.02 28.10 14.07
N PRO A 207 24.36 27.96 14.21
CA PRO A 207 24.93 26.86 14.98
C PRO A 207 24.65 27.03 16.49
N ASP A 208 24.57 25.90 17.21
CA ASP A 208 24.28 25.89 18.66
C ASP A 208 25.43 26.49 19.49
N GLU A 209 26.67 26.30 19.05
CA GLU A 209 27.87 26.80 19.73
C GLU A 209 28.84 27.41 18.72
N LEU A 210 29.23 28.67 18.96
CA LEU A 210 30.26 29.41 18.21
C LEU A 210 31.48 29.60 19.11
N VAL A 211 32.59 28.95 18.79
CA VAL A 211 33.87 29.13 19.51
C VAL A 211 34.82 29.90 18.59
N VAL A 212 35.35 31.04 19.04
CA VAL A 212 36.38 31.77 18.30
C VAL A 212 37.71 31.54 19.01
N SER A 213 38.60 30.78 18.38
CA SER A 213 39.95 30.59 18.88
C SER A 213 40.84 31.69 18.31
N ASP A 214 41.14 32.70 19.12
CA ASP A 214 42.14 33.71 18.77
C ASP A 214 43.53 33.08 18.88
N THR A 215 44.08 32.56 17.78
CA THR A 215 45.50 32.22 17.72
C THR A 215 46.31 33.49 17.50
N SER A 216 46.47 34.30 18.56
CA SER A 216 47.50 35.34 18.59
C SER A 216 48.86 34.69 18.87
N GLY A 217 49.60 34.37 17.81
CA GLY A 217 51.01 33.99 17.85
C GLY A 217 51.86 35.08 17.22
#